data_AF-A0A7C2YS38-F1
#
_entry.id   AF-A0A7C2YS38-F1
#
_cell.length_a   1.000
_cell.length_b   1.000
_cell.length_c   1.000
_cell.angle_alpha   90.00
_cell.angle_beta   90.00
_cell.angle_gamma   90.00
#
_symmetry.space_group_name_H-M   'P 1'
#
loop_
_entity.id
_entity.type
_entity.pdbx_description
1 polymer ?
#
loop_
_entity_poly.entity_id
_entity_poly.type
_entity_poly.pdbx_seq_one_letter_code
_entity_poly.pdbx_strand_id
1 'polypeptide(L)'
;MSEADRIRWHCRRGLLELDLTLAAFMERHFDRLDAGEVERFKRLLEWPDNDLFDLVMGRTGIEEAGYEGLIERLRESCAQPAGA
;
A
#
# COMPACT_ATOMS: atom_id res chain seq x y z
N MET A 1 5.29 -8.20 -18.78
CA MET A 1 4.87 -8.04 -17.38
C MET A 1 4.56 -6.58 -17.17
N SER A 2 3.31 -6.25 -16.88
CA SER A 2 2.87 -4.86 -16.65
C SER A 2 3.35 -4.38 -15.27
N GLU A 3 3.48 -3.06 -15.09
CA GLU A 3 3.92 -2.45 -13.82
C GLU A 3 3.07 -2.92 -12.61
N ALA A 4 1.75 -2.99 -12.82
CA ALA A 4 0.80 -3.50 -11.83
C ALA A 4 1.10 -4.94 -11.39
N ASP A 5 1.60 -5.78 -12.30
CA ASP A 5 1.88 -7.19 -12.03
C ASP A 5 3.11 -7.36 -11.13
N ARG A 6 4.15 -6.52 -11.33
CA ARG A 6 5.33 -6.47 -10.43
C ARG A 6 4.95 -6.01 -9.04
N ILE A 7 4.14 -4.96 -8.96
CA ILE A 7 3.66 -4.42 -7.69
C ILE A 7 2.79 -5.45 -6.96
N ARG A 8 1.88 -6.12 -7.68
CA ARG A 8 1.08 -7.23 -7.14
C ARG A 8 1.95 -8.38 -6.62
N TRP A 9 3.07 -8.65 -7.27
CA TRP A 9 4.02 -9.64 -6.79
C TRP A 9 4.74 -9.20 -5.50
N HIS A 10 5.09 -7.91 -5.38
CA HIS A 10 5.66 -7.32 -4.16
C HIS A 10 4.69 -7.26 -2.96
N CYS A 11 3.38 -7.26 -3.23
CA CYS A 11 2.36 -7.28 -2.18
C CYS A 11 2.17 -8.66 -1.54
N ARG A 12 2.59 -9.75 -2.21
CA ARG A 12 2.49 -11.13 -1.71
C ARG A 12 3.49 -11.37 -0.59
N ARG A 13 3.10 -11.00 0.61
CA ARG A 13 3.91 -11.04 1.83
C ARG A 13 3.40 -12.13 2.79
N GLY A 14 4.14 -12.38 3.87
CA GLY A 14 3.79 -13.39 4.87
C GLY A 14 2.56 -13.04 5.73
N LEU A 15 2.04 -11.82 5.61
CA LEU A 15 0.95 -11.30 6.43
C LEU A 15 -0.31 -11.07 5.59
N LEU A 16 -1.35 -11.88 5.85
CA LEU A 16 -2.58 -11.89 5.05
C LEU A 16 -3.31 -10.54 5.07
N GLU A 17 -3.38 -9.89 6.23
CA GLU A 17 -4.06 -8.60 6.39
C GLU A 17 -3.40 -7.51 5.53
N LEU A 18 -2.07 -7.54 5.43
CA LEU A 18 -1.31 -6.61 4.62
C LEU A 18 -1.49 -6.90 3.12
N ASP A 19 -1.47 -8.18 2.73
CA ASP A 19 -1.71 -8.60 1.34
C ASP A 19 -3.10 -8.16 0.85
N LEU A 20 -4.15 -8.40 1.66
CA LEU A 20 -5.52 -7.98 1.35
C LEU A 20 -5.64 -6.45 1.25
N THR A 21 -5.04 -5.73 2.18
CA THR A 21 -5.05 -4.26 2.18
C THR A 21 -4.37 -3.71 0.92
N LEU A 22 -3.19 -4.23 0.57
CA LEU A 22 -2.44 -3.80 -0.59
C LEU A 22 -3.13 -4.17 -1.91
N ALA A 23 -3.78 -5.34 -1.97
CA ALA A 23 -4.58 -5.76 -3.11
C ALA A 23 -5.79 -4.83 -3.32
N ALA A 24 -6.56 -4.56 -2.25
CA ALA A 24 -7.71 -3.66 -2.29
C ALA A 24 -7.29 -2.22 -2.63
N PHE A 25 -6.17 -1.75 -2.07
CA PHE A 25 -5.60 -0.46 -2.39
C PHE A 25 -5.24 -0.36 -3.87
N MET A 26 -4.58 -1.38 -4.43
CA MET A 26 -4.28 -1.39 -5.86
C MET A 26 -5.55 -1.37 -6.71
N GLU A 27 -6.53 -2.21 -6.44
CA GLU A 27 -7.74 -2.27 -7.27
C GLU A 27 -8.55 -0.95 -7.25
N ARG A 28 -8.53 -0.20 -6.14
CA ARG A 28 -9.32 1.03 -5.97
C ARG A 28 -8.56 2.31 -6.30
N HIS A 29 -7.26 2.33 -6.01
CA HIS A 29 -6.45 3.55 -6.10
C HIS A 29 -5.40 3.48 -7.21
N PHE A 30 -4.91 2.31 -7.63
CA PHE A 30 -3.81 2.22 -8.61
C PHE A 30 -4.12 2.92 -9.94
N ASP A 31 -5.35 2.77 -10.44
CA ASP A 31 -5.80 3.43 -11.67
C ASP A 31 -5.87 4.98 -11.54
N ARG A 32 -5.94 5.47 -10.29
CA ARG A 32 -5.99 6.90 -9.94
C ARG A 32 -4.62 7.46 -9.52
N LEU A 33 -3.58 6.62 -9.41
CA LEU A 33 -2.24 7.07 -9.05
C LEU A 33 -1.56 7.65 -10.30
N ASP A 34 -0.98 8.84 -10.13
CA ASP A 34 -0.13 9.44 -11.14
C ASP A 34 1.26 8.77 -11.15
N ALA A 35 2.06 8.96 -12.20
CA ALA A 35 3.36 8.30 -12.33
C ALA A 35 4.28 8.57 -11.13
N GLY A 36 4.21 9.78 -10.54
CA GLY A 36 4.97 10.12 -9.33
C GLY A 36 4.47 9.44 -8.06
N GLU A 37 3.16 9.18 -7.94
CA GLU A 37 2.59 8.43 -6.83
C GLU A 37 2.93 6.95 -6.93
N VAL A 38 2.92 6.40 -8.16
CA VAL A 38 3.34 5.01 -8.43
C VAL A 38 4.79 4.79 -8.03
N GLU A 39 5.70 5.70 -8.36
CA GLU A 39 7.11 5.60 -7.94
C GLU A 39 7.28 5.67 -6.42
N ARG A 40 6.55 6.56 -5.73
CA ARG A 40 6.53 6.59 -4.26
C ARG A 40 6.01 5.26 -3.70
N PHE A 41 4.91 4.75 -4.24
CA PHE A 41 4.35 3.48 -3.79
C PHE A 41 5.32 2.30 -3.99
N LYS A 42 6.06 2.27 -5.10
CA LYS A 42 7.12 1.27 -5.30
C LYS A 42 8.20 1.36 -4.23
N ARG A 43 8.69 2.57 -3.91
CA ARG A 43 9.68 2.76 -2.83
C ARG A 43 9.14 2.31 -1.48
N LEU A 44 7.87 2.58 -1.22
CA LEU A 44 7.19 2.11 -0.02
C LEU A 44 7.16 0.56 0.04
N LEU A 45 6.92 -0.11 -1.08
CA LEU A 45 6.98 -1.57 -1.18
C LEU A 45 8.38 -2.17 -1.04
N GLU A 46 9.45 -1.37 -1.09
CA GLU A 46 10.80 -1.85 -0.74
C GLU A 46 10.99 -1.95 0.78
N TRP A 47 10.08 -1.37 1.57
CA TRP A 47 10.15 -1.40 3.02
C TRP A 47 9.69 -2.75 3.61
N PRO A 48 10.24 -3.13 4.78
CA PRO A 48 9.88 -4.37 5.45
C PRO A 48 8.39 -4.43 5.83
N ASP A 49 7.85 -5.65 5.87
CA ASP A 49 6.43 -5.93 6.13
C ASP A 49 5.93 -5.32 7.43
N ASN A 50 6.75 -5.36 8.47
CA ASN A 50 6.41 -4.82 9.78
C ASN A 50 6.22 -3.31 9.73
N ASP A 51 7.13 -2.57 9.09
CA ASP A 51 7.02 -1.12 8.93
C ASP A 51 5.79 -0.72 8.13
N LEU A 52 5.53 -1.40 7.01
CA LEU A 52 4.31 -1.15 6.23
C LEU A 52 3.05 -1.40 7.06
N PHE A 53 3.01 -2.53 7.76
CA PHE A 53 1.87 -2.84 8.60
C PHE A 53 1.71 -1.83 9.74
N ASP A 54 2.79 -1.37 10.36
CA ASP A 54 2.76 -0.38 11.43
C ASP A 54 2.28 1.00 10.91
N LEU A 55 2.69 1.40 9.70
CA LEU A 55 2.21 2.61 9.02
C LEU A 55 0.70 2.56 8.73
N VAL A 56 0.25 1.42 8.21
CA VAL A 56 -1.17 1.14 7.90
C VAL A 56 -2.00 1.10 9.17
N MET A 57 -1.48 0.52 10.25
CA MET A 57 -2.14 0.48 11.55
C MET A 57 -2.07 1.83 12.29
N GLY A 58 -1.36 2.82 11.76
CA GLY A 58 -1.17 4.11 12.40
C GLY A 58 -0.33 4.07 13.67
N ARG A 59 0.45 3.01 13.84
CA ARG A 59 1.35 2.80 14.97
C ARG A 59 2.68 3.52 14.79
N THR A 60 3.14 3.67 13.54
CA THR A 60 4.29 4.52 13.19
C THR A 60 3.85 5.67 12.28
N GLY A 61 4.57 6.79 12.39
CA GLY A 61 4.39 7.97 11.54
C GLY A 61 5.31 7.91 10.33
N ILE A 62 4.85 8.47 9.20
CA ILE A 62 5.76 8.71 8.08
C ILE A 62 6.47 10.05 8.29
N GLU A 63 7.80 10.04 8.21
CA GLU A 63 8.61 11.28 8.27
C GLU A 63 8.89 11.86 6.87
N GLU A 64 8.70 11.06 5.81
CA GLU A 64 8.88 11.52 4.43
C GLU A 64 7.65 12.28 3.91
N ALA A 65 7.85 13.56 3.62
CA ALA A 65 6.85 14.41 3.00
C ALA A 65 6.41 13.85 1.63
N GLY A 66 5.10 13.78 1.41
CA GLY A 66 4.52 13.32 0.14
C GLY A 66 4.05 11.85 0.12
N TYR A 67 4.25 11.09 1.20
CA TYR A 67 3.62 9.77 1.37
C TYR A 67 2.33 9.82 2.21
N GLU A 68 2.05 10.94 2.86
CA GLU A 68 0.88 11.13 3.72
C GLU A 68 -0.42 10.76 2.98
N GLY A 69 -0.60 11.26 1.74
CA GLY A 69 -1.78 10.94 0.93
C GLY A 69 -1.86 9.47 0.48
N LEU A 70 -0.72 8.82 0.27
CA LEU A 70 -0.66 7.39 -0.06
C LEU A 70 -1.05 6.53 1.14
N ILE A 71 -0.50 6.84 2.31
CA ILE A 71 -0.78 6.12 3.56
C ILE A 71 -2.22 6.33 4.01
N GLU A 72 -2.75 7.53 3.88
CA GLU A 72 -4.16 7.80 4.19
C GLU A 72 -5.10 6.88 3.38
N ARG A 73 -4.89 6.79 2.07
CA ARG A 73 -5.65 5.87 1.20
C ARG A 73 -5.43 4.39 1.55
N LEU A 74 -4.23 4.04 1.98
CA LEU A 74 -3.92 2.68 2.43
C LEU A 74 -4.67 2.34 3.73
N ARG A 75 -4.75 3.30 4.67
CA ARG A 75 -5.53 3.19 5.90
C ARG A 75 -7.02 3.06 5.62
N GLU A 76 -7.55 3.83 4.68
CA GLU A 76 -8.93 3.68 4.20
C GLU A 76 -9.21 2.28 3.67
N SER A 77 -8.24 1.71 2.94
CA SER A 77 -8.33 0.35 2.39
C SER A 77 -8.22 -0.73 3.48
N CYS A 78 -7.51 -0.49 4.59
CA CYS A 78 -7.40 -1.41 5.72
C CYS A 78 -8.68 -1.44 6.57
N ALA A 79 -9.34 -0.29 6.76
CA ALA A 79 -10.56 -0.18 7.57
C ALA A 79 -11.78 -0.84 6.93
N GLN A 80 -11.72 -1.11 5.61
CA GLN A 80 -12.74 -1.83 4.87
C GLN A 80 -12.17 -3.15 4.39
N PRO A 81 -12.15 -4.22 5.21
CA PRO A 81 -11.92 -5.54 4.66
C PRO A 81 -13.00 -5.79 3.61
N ALA A 82 -12.58 -6.04 2.37
CA ALA A 82 -13.47 -6.55 1.33
C ALA A 82 -13.98 -7.91 1.80
N GLY A 83 -15.17 -7.92 2.42
CA GLY A 83 -15.75 -9.09 3.05
C GLY A 83 -16.99 -8.76 3.89
N ALA A 84 -18.04 -8.26 3.23
CA ALA A 84 -19.42 -8.56 3.58
C ALA A 84 -19.99 -9.44 2.47
#